data_AF-A0A6L6IHI1-F1
#
_entry.id   AF-A0A6L6IHI1-F1
#
_cell.length_a   1.000
_cell.length_b   1.000
_cell.length_c   1.000
_cell.angle_alpha   90.00
_cell.angle_beta   90.00
_cell.angle_gamma   90.00
#
_symmetry.space_group_name_H-M   'P 1'
#
loop_
_entity.id
_entity.type
_entity.pdbx_description
1 polymer ?
#
loop_
_entity_poly.entity_id
_entity_poly.type
_entity_poly.pdbx_seq_one_letter_code
_entity_poly.pdbx_strand_id
1 'polypeptide(L)'
;MKGSFKNPSVMNHQFSMIPSVNIPRSVFNRSSGYKTTFDSGWLIPFFVDEALPGDTFHMKVSMLTRMSTPIVPVMDNLKLDYFFFSVPYRLLWDNWQRFNGEQTNPGDSVDYLIPQMKSGADGFAVHSLADYFGLPTGIPNLSVNALPFRAYNLIYNEWFRDENLIDSSVVNRGDAETDMTDYPLLKRCKRHDYFTSCLPWPQKGPGVGLGLAPMNEDLTFTFSNRSIVAPEKIDGVKLYSNHSNPGVIIADNPTIASPQATEDWDITSSNLSVSLANDDALTINSLRQAFQLQRMLERDARGGSRYTEILRSHFGVISPDARLQRPEYLGGGSVDININPVVQNSSTDDVSPQGNLAAFALSGAYRHGFSHSFTEHCFVIGLCSVRADLTYQQGIPRMFSRQTRYDHYWPTLAHLSEQAVLNKEIYAQGNEEDDKIFGYQERYAEYRYSPSKITGKFRSTDPQSLDVWHLSQKFENLPVLNAEFIKENPPLDRVLAVQSGGGEIDPTGGEPQFLMDCYFDLKCARPMPVYSVPGHVDHF
;
A
#
# COMPACT_ATOMS: atom_id res chain seq x y z
N MET A 1 3.95 27.06 -71.35
CA MET A 1 4.08 25.85 -70.51
C MET A 1 5.56 25.63 -70.20
N LYS A 2 6.03 26.02 -69.00
CA LYS A 2 7.42 25.76 -68.57
C LYS A 2 7.48 24.36 -67.96
N GLY A 3 7.89 23.38 -68.77
CA GLY A 3 8.29 22.07 -68.26
C GLY A 3 9.60 22.23 -67.49
N SER A 4 9.56 21.95 -66.19
CA SER A 4 10.76 21.95 -65.34
C SER A 4 11.66 20.79 -65.78
N PHE A 5 12.77 21.10 -66.44
CA PHE A 5 13.84 20.15 -66.70
C PHE A 5 14.61 19.93 -65.39
N LYS A 6 14.14 18.99 -64.55
CA LYS A 6 14.94 18.47 -63.43
C LYS A 6 15.70 17.24 -63.93
N ASN A 7 17.02 17.25 -63.78
CA ASN A 7 17.82 16.04 -63.96
C ASN A 7 17.30 14.93 -63.03
N PRO A 8 17.14 13.68 -63.51
CA PRO A 8 16.80 12.56 -62.66
C PRO A 8 17.87 12.38 -61.58
N SER A 9 17.44 12.13 -60.34
CA SER A 9 18.35 11.86 -59.23
C SER A 9 19.15 10.59 -59.51
N VAL A 10 20.47 10.65 -59.34
CA VAL A 10 21.34 9.47 -59.44
C VAL A 10 21.22 8.58 -58.18
N MET A 11 20.58 9.09 -57.12
CA MET A 11 20.31 8.35 -55.88
C MET A 11 18.96 7.63 -55.94
N ASN A 12 18.87 6.60 -56.79
CA ASN A 12 17.70 5.71 -56.86
C ASN A 12 17.67 4.66 -55.74
N HIS A 13 18.83 4.37 -55.13
CA HIS A 13 18.94 3.40 -54.04
C HIS A 13 18.67 4.08 -52.70
N GLN A 14 17.65 3.60 -51.97
CA GLN A 14 17.29 4.09 -50.65
C GLN A 14 18.11 3.37 -49.56
N PHE A 15 19.29 3.89 -49.25
CA PHE A 15 20.15 3.41 -48.14
C PHE A 15 19.50 3.56 -46.76
N SER A 16 18.45 4.39 -46.65
CA SER A 16 17.71 4.62 -45.41
C SER A 16 16.70 3.52 -45.08
N MET A 17 16.42 2.60 -46.02
CA MET A 17 15.44 1.53 -45.80
C MET A 17 16.15 0.28 -45.28
N ILE A 18 15.94 -0.01 -44.00
CA ILE A 18 16.45 -1.23 -43.37
C ILE A 18 15.66 -2.42 -43.95
N PRO A 19 16.31 -3.54 -44.32
CA PRO A 19 15.63 -4.74 -44.77
C PRO A 19 14.53 -5.20 -43.79
N SER A 20 13.40 -5.67 -44.31
CA SER A 20 12.33 -6.21 -43.47
C SER A 20 12.78 -7.53 -42.85
N VAL A 21 12.70 -7.64 -41.54
CA VAL A 21 13.02 -8.86 -40.80
C VAL A 21 11.84 -9.85 -40.93
N ASN A 22 12.07 -11.02 -41.52
CA ASN A 22 11.08 -12.11 -41.59
C ASN A 22 11.55 -13.26 -40.68
N ILE A 23 11.02 -13.33 -39.46
CA ILE A 23 11.37 -14.37 -38.48
C ILE A 23 10.26 -15.44 -38.49
N PRO A 24 10.59 -16.73 -38.68
CA PRO A 24 9.62 -17.80 -38.59
C PRO A 24 9.06 -17.91 -37.16
N ARG A 25 7.74 -18.10 -37.06
CA ARG A 25 7.03 -18.25 -35.78
C ARG A 25 6.66 -19.72 -35.57
N SER A 26 7.01 -20.25 -34.41
CA SER A 26 6.73 -21.63 -34.01
C SER A 26 5.93 -21.69 -32.72
N VAL A 27 5.07 -22.69 -32.58
CA VAL A 27 4.29 -22.91 -31.35
C VAL A 27 4.95 -23.99 -30.52
N PHE A 28 5.35 -23.65 -29.30
CA PHE A 28 5.91 -24.58 -28.32
C PHE A 28 4.89 -24.88 -27.24
N ASN A 29 4.71 -26.16 -26.92
CA ASN A 29 3.98 -26.58 -25.75
C ASN A 29 4.94 -26.65 -24.56
N ARG A 30 4.78 -25.73 -23.60
CA ARG A 30 5.59 -25.64 -22.38
C ARG A 30 4.76 -25.96 -21.14
N SER A 31 3.79 -26.88 -21.28
CA SER A 31 2.95 -27.27 -20.16
C SER A 31 3.76 -27.93 -19.06
N SER A 32 3.51 -27.55 -17.82
CA SER A 32 4.28 -27.99 -16.64
C SER A 32 3.39 -28.13 -15.40
N GLY A 33 3.86 -28.91 -14.43
CA GLY A 33 3.26 -28.99 -13.10
C GLY A 33 4.07 -28.21 -12.08
N TYR A 34 3.41 -27.69 -11.05
CA TYR A 34 4.02 -27.02 -9.92
C TYR A 34 3.30 -27.44 -8.64
N LYS A 35 4.06 -27.80 -7.63
CA LYS A 35 3.53 -28.21 -6.32
C LYS A 35 4.20 -27.38 -5.26
N THR A 36 3.41 -26.83 -4.35
CA THR A 36 3.93 -25.97 -3.30
C THR A 36 3.05 -26.04 -2.07
N THR A 37 3.54 -25.44 -0.99
CA THR A 37 2.84 -25.30 0.28
C THR A 37 3.02 -23.87 0.75
N PHE A 38 1.99 -23.28 1.34
CA PHE A 38 2.04 -21.88 1.76
C PHE A 38 0.98 -21.55 2.81
N ASP A 39 1.11 -20.36 3.38
CA ASP A 39 0.19 -19.83 4.38
C ASP A 39 -0.67 -18.69 3.86
N SER A 40 -1.81 -18.47 4.52
CA SER A 40 -2.75 -17.41 4.19
C SER A 40 -2.16 -15.99 4.35
N GLY A 41 -2.72 -15.03 3.62
CA GLY A 41 -2.32 -13.62 3.66
C GLY A 41 -1.04 -13.29 2.87
N TRP A 42 -0.15 -14.26 2.67
CA TRP A 42 1.06 -14.10 1.85
C TRP A 42 0.75 -14.00 0.35
N LEU A 43 1.60 -13.28 -0.37
CA LEU A 43 1.55 -13.16 -1.82
C LEU A 43 2.57 -14.14 -2.42
N ILE A 44 2.11 -15.34 -2.76
CA ILE A 44 2.97 -16.45 -3.15
C ILE A 44 3.14 -16.48 -4.66
N PRO A 45 4.37 -16.41 -5.19
CA PRO A 45 4.58 -16.71 -6.60
C PRO A 45 4.44 -18.21 -6.84
N PHE A 46 3.68 -18.55 -7.86
CA PHE A 46 3.49 -19.94 -8.28
C PHE A 46 3.86 -20.16 -9.75
N PHE A 47 4.12 -19.09 -10.50
CA PHE A 47 4.56 -19.15 -11.89
C PHE A 47 5.55 -18.02 -12.16
N VAL A 48 6.67 -18.33 -12.80
CA VAL A 48 7.62 -17.36 -13.36
C VAL A 48 8.12 -17.87 -14.69
N ASP A 49 8.07 -17.03 -15.72
CA ASP A 49 8.63 -17.34 -17.04
C ASP A 49 9.05 -16.06 -17.77
N GLU A 50 9.92 -16.20 -18.76
CA GLU A 50 10.40 -15.10 -19.58
C GLU A 50 9.67 -15.07 -20.92
N ALA A 51 9.18 -13.89 -21.32
CA ALA A 51 8.54 -13.63 -22.59
C ALA A 51 9.45 -12.79 -23.50
N LEU A 52 9.45 -13.14 -24.79
CA LEU A 52 10.24 -12.45 -25.81
C LEU A 52 9.39 -11.43 -26.58
N PRO A 53 10.00 -10.40 -27.19
CA PRO A 53 9.30 -9.54 -28.14
C PRO A 53 8.70 -10.36 -29.29
N GLY A 54 7.40 -10.21 -29.53
CA GLY A 54 6.66 -10.98 -30.55
C GLY A 54 6.13 -12.35 -30.09
N ASP A 55 6.39 -12.74 -28.84
CA ASP A 55 5.75 -13.92 -28.24
C ASP A 55 4.26 -13.68 -28.03
N THR A 56 3.45 -14.73 -28.19
CA THR A 56 2.08 -14.77 -27.66
C THR A 56 1.97 -15.96 -26.74
N PHE A 57 1.57 -15.72 -25.49
CA PHE A 57 1.30 -16.77 -24.52
C PHE A 57 -0.20 -17.01 -24.44
N HIS A 58 -0.58 -18.26 -24.57
CA HIS A 58 -1.91 -18.75 -24.21
C HIS A 58 -1.75 -19.65 -23.00
N MET A 59 -2.16 -19.17 -21.84
CA MET A 59 -2.02 -19.88 -20.58
C MET A 59 -3.38 -20.28 -20.04
N LYS A 60 -3.50 -21.55 -19.64
CA LYS A 60 -4.60 -22.05 -18.82
C LYS A 60 -4.03 -22.78 -17.62
N VAL A 61 -4.34 -22.31 -16.42
CA VAL A 61 -4.00 -22.95 -15.17
C VAL A 61 -5.19 -23.74 -14.63
N SER A 62 -4.89 -24.93 -14.11
CA SER A 62 -5.77 -25.70 -13.24
C SER A 62 -5.09 -25.81 -11.89
N MET A 63 -5.80 -25.44 -10.82
CA MET A 63 -5.27 -25.45 -9.46
C MET A 63 -6.11 -26.37 -8.59
N LEU A 64 -5.45 -27.17 -7.78
CA LEU A 64 -6.07 -27.97 -6.72
C LEU A 64 -5.39 -27.59 -5.41
N THR A 65 -6.14 -26.95 -4.53
CA THR A 65 -5.62 -26.51 -3.23
C THR A 65 -6.36 -27.23 -2.12
N ARG A 66 -5.61 -27.81 -1.18
CA ARG A 66 -6.12 -28.43 0.04
C ARG A 66 -5.69 -27.61 1.23
N MET A 67 -6.59 -27.43 2.18
CA MET A 67 -6.25 -26.88 3.49
C MET A 67 -5.81 -28.03 4.41
N SER A 68 -4.87 -27.75 5.30
CA SER A 68 -4.54 -28.63 6.42
C SER A 68 -5.79 -28.87 7.29
N THR A 69 -5.83 -29.99 8.01
CA THR A 69 -7.08 -30.49 8.61
C THR A 69 -7.68 -29.49 9.61
N PRO A 70 -8.86 -28.92 9.33
CA PRO A 70 -9.58 -28.10 10.31
C PRO A 70 -10.11 -28.95 11.47
N ILE A 71 -10.13 -28.39 12.67
CA ILE A 71 -10.69 -29.03 13.88
C ILE A 71 -12.20 -29.23 13.72
N VAL A 72 -12.88 -28.22 13.17
CA VAL A 72 -14.33 -28.21 12.91
C VAL A 72 -14.59 -27.64 11.51
N PRO A 73 -15.77 -27.90 10.90
CA PRO A 73 -16.17 -27.21 9.69
C PRO A 73 -16.41 -25.72 9.97
N VAL A 74 -15.42 -24.90 9.60
CA VAL A 74 -15.45 -23.43 9.74
C VAL A 74 -16.60 -22.84 8.92
N MET A 75 -17.26 -21.82 9.46
CA MET A 75 -18.45 -21.19 8.86
C MET A 75 -18.12 -20.06 7.88
N ASP A 76 -16.95 -19.45 8.01
CA ASP A 76 -16.54 -18.30 7.19
C ASP A 76 -16.00 -18.72 5.82
N ASN A 77 -16.14 -17.81 4.85
CA ASN A 77 -15.65 -18.06 3.50
C ASN A 77 -14.13 -17.84 3.42
N LEU A 78 -13.46 -18.79 2.78
CA LEU A 78 -12.05 -18.69 2.38
C LEU A 78 -11.98 -18.57 0.85
N LYS A 79 -11.14 -17.66 0.36
CA LYS A 79 -10.97 -17.43 -1.08
C LYS A 79 -9.51 -17.48 -1.47
N LEU A 80 -9.21 -18.26 -2.51
CA LEU A 80 -7.94 -18.27 -3.21
C LEU A 80 -8.01 -17.30 -4.39
N ASP A 81 -7.29 -16.19 -4.29
CA ASP A 81 -7.13 -15.27 -5.41
C ASP A 81 -5.82 -15.58 -6.15
N TYR A 82 -5.84 -15.48 -7.47
CA TYR A 82 -4.66 -15.60 -8.33
C TYR A 82 -4.60 -14.47 -9.36
N PHE A 83 -3.39 -14.07 -9.72
CA PHE A 83 -3.10 -12.92 -10.57
C PHE A 83 -1.91 -13.23 -11.48
N PHE A 84 -1.91 -12.69 -12.69
CA PHE A 84 -0.79 -12.76 -13.62
C PHE A 84 -0.39 -11.36 -14.06
N PHE A 85 0.90 -11.08 -14.00
CA PHE A 85 1.49 -9.80 -14.36
C PHE A 85 2.61 -9.99 -15.38
N SER A 86 2.77 -9.00 -16.26
CA SER A 86 3.90 -8.85 -17.16
C SER A 86 4.74 -7.66 -16.71
N VAL A 87 6.04 -7.86 -16.56
CA VAL A 87 6.99 -6.84 -16.13
C VAL A 87 8.13 -6.71 -17.14
N PRO A 88 8.17 -5.63 -17.92
CA PRO A 88 9.28 -5.37 -18.83
C PRO A 88 10.63 -5.23 -18.13
N TYR A 89 11.69 -5.76 -18.73
CA TYR A 89 13.05 -5.71 -18.16
C TYR A 89 13.53 -4.27 -17.96
N ARG A 90 13.10 -3.37 -18.84
CA ARG A 90 13.38 -1.93 -18.78
C ARG A 90 12.87 -1.26 -17.48
N LEU A 91 11.84 -1.81 -16.83
CA LEU A 91 11.36 -1.29 -15.53
C LEU A 91 12.21 -1.76 -14.35
N LEU A 92 12.98 -2.83 -14.55
CA LEU A 92 13.71 -3.54 -13.51
C LEU A 92 15.19 -3.14 -13.47
N TRP A 93 15.70 -2.65 -14.60
CA TRP A 93 17.10 -2.31 -14.76
C TRP A 93 17.29 -1.14 -15.72
N ASP A 94 17.90 -0.07 -15.22
CA ASP A 94 18.05 1.17 -15.96
C ASP A 94 18.95 1.02 -17.19
N ASN A 95 19.93 0.10 -17.13
CA ASN A 95 20.85 -0.15 -18.26
C ASN A 95 20.34 -1.20 -19.25
N TRP A 96 19.11 -1.72 -19.12
CA TRP A 96 18.57 -2.72 -20.06
C TRP A 96 18.62 -2.25 -21.52
N GLN A 97 18.30 -0.98 -21.77
CA GLN A 97 18.36 -0.39 -23.11
C GLN A 97 19.79 -0.33 -23.65
N ARG A 98 20.74 0.08 -22.81
CA ARG A 98 22.17 0.17 -23.16
C ARG A 98 22.79 -1.22 -23.37
N PHE A 99 22.37 -2.20 -22.59
CA PHE A 99 22.71 -3.62 -22.76
C PHE A 99 22.26 -4.17 -24.12
N ASN A 100 21.13 -3.70 -24.64
CA ASN A 100 20.66 -4.03 -26.00
C ASN A 100 21.31 -3.17 -27.10
N GLY A 101 22.29 -2.34 -26.76
CA GLY A 101 23.07 -1.54 -27.70
C GLY A 101 22.64 -0.09 -27.87
N GLU A 102 21.67 0.42 -27.09
CA GLU A 102 21.28 1.83 -27.14
C GLU A 102 22.44 2.72 -26.64
N GLN A 103 22.87 3.66 -27.48
CA GLN A 103 23.89 4.65 -27.17
C GLN A 103 23.28 6.05 -27.30
N THR A 104 23.27 6.81 -26.21
CA THR A 104 22.81 8.21 -26.23
C THR A 104 23.80 9.07 -27.00
N ASN A 105 25.10 8.83 -26.78
CA ASN A 105 26.18 9.43 -27.54
C ASN A 105 27.01 8.34 -28.24
N PRO A 106 27.55 8.61 -29.44
CA PRO A 106 28.46 7.68 -30.10
C PRO A 106 29.63 7.30 -29.18
N GLY A 107 29.81 6.00 -28.93
CA GLY A 107 30.89 5.48 -28.10
C GLY A 107 30.54 5.29 -26.61
N ASP A 108 29.30 5.56 -26.19
CA ASP A 108 28.82 5.19 -24.86
C ASP A 108 28.94 3.66 -24.65
N SER A 109 29.32 3.25 -23.45
CA SER A 109 29.41 1.80 -23.14
C SER A 109 28.04 1.13 -23.31
N VAL A 110 28.09 -0.04 -23.93
CA VAL A 110 27.01 -1.03 -24.04
C VAL A 110 27.39 -2.34 -23.34
N ASP A 111 28.61 -2.39 -22.78
CA ASP A 111 29.13 -3.55 -22.06
C ASP A 111 28.61 -3.53 -20.63
N TYR A 112 27.56 -4.30 -20.40
CA TYR A 112 26.89 -4.45 -19.12
C TYR A 112 26.60 -5.92 -18.86
N LEU A 113 26.59 -6.31 -17.58
CA LEU A 113 26.18 -7.63 -17.14
C LEU A 113 24.87 -7.52 -16.38
N ILE A 114 23.99 -8.50 -16.57
CA ILE A 114 22.72 -8.57 -15.84
C ILE A 114 23.03 -8.67 -14.34
N PRO A 115 22.43 -7.79 -13.51
CA PRO A 115 22.69 -7.78 -12.08
C PRO A 115 22.34 -9.13 -11.44
N GLN A 116 23.22 -9.59 -10.56
CA GLN A 116 23.09 -10.87 -9.89
C GLN A 116 22.68 -10.69 -8.42
N MET A 117 22.04 -11.73 -7.88
CA MET A 117 21.69 -11.90 -6.48
C MET A 117 22.40 -13.14 -5.94
N LYS A 118 22.99 -13.03 -4.74
CA LYS A 118 23.70 -14.14 -4.09
C LYS A 118 22.87 -14.75 -2.98
N SER A 119 22.93 -16.08 -2.84
CA SER A 119 22.21 -16.83 -1.80
C SER A 119 22.83 -16.71 -0.39
N GLY A 120 24.00 -16.06 -0.26
CA GLY A 120 24.71 -15.94 1.02
C GLY A 120 25.37 -17.25 1.48
N ALA A 121 25.87 -17.25 2.72
CA ALA A 121 26.60 -18.38 3.28
C ALA A 121 25.68 -19.58 3.64
N ASP A 122 24.41 -19.33 3.95
CA ASP A 122 23.44 -20.36 4.33
C ASP A 122 22.59 -20.86 3.15
N GLY A 123 22.71 -20.18 1.99
CA GLY A 123 21.88 -20.45 0.82
C GLY A 123 20.48 -19.85 0.91
N PHE A 124 19.66 -20.08 -0.11
CA PHE A 124 18.28 -19.63 -0.10
C PHE A 124 17.49 -20.40 0.97
N ALA A 125 16.72 -19.68 1.78
CA ALA A 125 15.88 -20.29 2.81
C ALA A 125 14.65 -20.99 2.18
N VAL A 126 14.19 -22.06 2.82
CA VAL A 126 12.92 -22.72 2.48
C VAL A 126 11.76 -21.75 2.75
N HIS A 127 10.73 -21.80 1.92
CA HIS A 127 9.60 -20.87 1.92
C HIS A 127 9.96 -19.38 1.69
N SER A 128 11.18 -19.10 1.23
CA SER A 128 11.55 -17.77 0.77
C SER A 128 11.01 -17.51 -0.65
N LEU A 129 11.05 -16.24 -1.07
CA LEU A 129 10.71 -15.86 -2.44
C LEU A 129 11.53 -16.65 -3.49
N ALA A 130 12.79 -16.94 -3.19
CA ALA A 130 13.68 -17.72 -4.06
C ALA A 130 13.22 -19.18 -4.21
N ASP A 131 12.76 -19.80 -3.12
CA ASP A 131 12.22 -21.17 -3.12
C ASP A 131 10.95 -21.26 -3.98
N TYR A 132 10.02 -20.31 -3.83
CA TYR A 132 8.82 -20.25 -4.67
C TYR A 132 9.10 -19.97 -6.15
N PHE A 133 10.25 -19.39 -6.49
CA PHE A 133 10.74 -19.28 -7.87
C PHE A 133 11.40 -20.56 -8.40
N GLY A 134 11.50 -21.61 -7.58
CA GLY A 134 12.06 -22.91 -7.93
C GLY A 134 13.58 -22.97 -7.83
N LEU A 135 14.21 -22.04 -7.10
CA LEU A 135 15.65 -22.09 -6.84
C LEU A 135 15.97 -23.07 -5.72
N PRO A 136 17.11 -23.78 -5.79
CA PRO A 136 17.47 -24.75 -4.76
C PRO A 136 17.81 -24.07 -3.44
N THR A 137 17.22 -24.56 -2.35
CA THR A 137 17.40 -24.06 -0.98
C THR A 137 18.62 -24.68 -0.30
N GLY A 138 19.20 -23.98 0.67
CA GLY A 138 20.31 -24.50 1.50
C GLY A 138 21.65 -24.72 0.78
N ILE A 139 21.77 -24.24 -0.46
CA ILE A 139 23.04 -24.29 -1.22
C ILE A 139 23.75 -22.93 -1.10
N PRO A 140 24.96 -22.90 -0.51
CA PRO A 140 25.69 -21.66 -0.26
C PRO A 140 26.24 -21.04 -1.55
N ASN A 141 26.38 -19.71 -1.54
CA ASN A 141 27.08 -18.92 -2.56
C ASN A 141 26.60 -19.11 -4.01
N LEU A 142 25.33 -19.44 -4.22
CA LEU A 142 24.72 -19.44 -5.54
C LEU A 142 24.49 -17.99 -6.00
N SER A 143 24.78 -17.72 -7.27
CA SER A 143 24.50 -16.45 -7.93
C SER A 143 23.43 -16.66 -8.99
N VAL A 144 22.37 -15.87 -8.95
CA VAL A 144 21.22 -15.95 -9.86
C VAL A 144 20.83 -14.57 -10.36
N ASN A 145 20.05 -14.51 -11.45
CA ASN A 145 19.52 -13.25 -11.98
C ASN A 145 18.66 -12.52 -10.92
N ALA A 146 18.95 -11.24 -10.65
CA ALA A 146 18.20 -10.43 -9.68
C ALA A 146 16.87 -9.85 -10.22
N LEU A 147 16.69 -9.82 -11.54
CA LEU A 147 15.53 -9.17 -12.17
C LEU A 147 14.16 -9.76 -11.76
N PRO A 148 13.97 -11.09 -11.65
CA PRO A 148 12.69 -11.66 -11.19
C PRO A 148 12.27 -11.19 -9.79
N PHE A 149 13.24 -11.03 -8.88
CA PHE A 149 12.99 -10.53 -7.52
C PHE A 149 12.59 -9.06 -7.51
N ARG A 150 13.27 -8.24 -8.32
CA ARG A 150 12.90 -6.83 -8.56
C ARG A 150 11.48 -6.72 -9.13
N ALA A 151 11.10 -7.63 -10.02
CA ALA A 151 9.76 -7.68 -10.61
C ALA A 151 8.68 -7.96 -9.57
N TYR A 152 8.92 -8.89 -8.64
CA TYR A 152 7.99 -9.17 -7.54
C TYR A 152 7.75 -7.93 -6.65
N ASN A 153 8.82 -7.27 -6.19
CA ASN A 153 8.69 -6.05 -5.37
C ASN A 153 8.00 -4.91 -6.14
N LEU A 154 8.28 -4.77 -7.44
CA LEU A 154 7.61 -3.76 -8.27
C LEU A 154 6.11 -4.05 -8.40
N ILE A 155 5.71 -5.30 -8.60
CA ILE A 155 4.30 -5.71 -8.61
C ILE A 155 3.64 -5.40 -7.26
N TYR A 156 4.28 -5.77 -6.15
CA TYR A 156 3.77 -5.49 -4.81
C TYR A 156 3.53 -3.99 -4.59
N ASN A 157 4.52 -3.17 -4.96
CA ASN A 157 4.47 -1.71 -4.81
C ASN A 157 3.35 -1.04 -5.58
N GLU A 158 3.00 -1.58 -6.75
CA GLU A 158 2.04 -0.97 -7.66
C GLU A 158 0.61 -1.48 -7.47
N TRP A 159 0.44 -2.74 -7.04
CA TRP A 159 -0.87 -3.40 -7.06
C TRP A 159 -1.37 -3.88 -5.70
N PHE A 160 -0.48 -4.12 -4.72
CA PHE A 160 -0.87 -4.80 -3.47
C PHE A 160 -0.67 -3.99 -2.19
N ARG A 161 0.25 -3.03 -2.17
CA ARG A 161 0.44 -2.15 -1.01
C ARG A 161 -0.53 -0.97 -1.01
N ASP A 162 -0.93 -0.57 0.19
CA ASP A 162 -1.54 0.73 0.44
C ASP A 162 -0.43 1.79 0.49
N GLU A 163 -0.56 2.81 -0.36
CA GLU A 163 0.41 3.90 -0.49
C GLU A 163 0.41 4.90 0.66
N ASN A 164 -0.65 4.93 1.48
CA ASN A 164 -0.75 5.82 2.63
C ASN A 164 -0.14 5.22 3.90
N LEU A 165 -0.16 3.88 4.00
CA LEU A 165 0.14 3.16 5.24
C LEU A 165 1.42 2.33 5.19
N ILE A 166 1.86 1.94 3.98
CA ILE A 166 3.01 1.05 3.78
C ILE A 166 4.03 1.72 2.86
N ASP A 167 5.25 1.85 3.36
CA ASP A 167 6.41 2.27 2.58
C ASP A 167 6.68 1.29 1.42
N SER A 168 7.16 1.81 0.30
CA SER A 168 7.48 0.98 -0.87
C SER A 168 8.63 0.02 -0.56
N SER A 169 8.48 -1.25 -0.97
CA SER A 169 9.59 -2.21 -0.96
C SER A 169 10.69 -1.76 -1.92
N VAL A 170 11.94 -2.04 -1.59
CA VAL A 170 13.11 -1.63 -2.38
C VAL A 170 13.07 -2.29 -3.76
N VAL A 171 13.29 -1.50 -4.81
CA VAL A 171 13.48 -1.99 -6.18
C VAL A 171 14.78 -1.39 -6.70
N ASN A 172 15.89 -2.08 -6.44
CA ASN A 172 17.20 -1.63 -6.90
C ASN A 172 17.24 -1.69 -8.43
N ARG A 173 17.38 -0.57 -9.14
CA ARG A 173 17.44 -0.55 -10.62
C ARG A 173 18.85 -0.43 -11.18
N GLY A 174 19.85 -0.25 -10.32
CA GLY A 174 21.25 -0.18 -10.69
C GLY A 174 21.89 -1.55 -10.95
N ASP A 175 23.20 -1.50 -11.22
CA ASP A 175 24.05 -2.65 -11.59
C ASP A 175 24.61 -3.41 -10.38
N ALA A 176 24.48 -2.86 -9.18
CA ALA A 176 25.04 -3.45 -7.97
C ALA A 176 24.46 -4.84 -7.70
N GLU A 177 25.32 -5.75 -7.22
CA GLU A 177 24.87 -7.03 -6.66
C GLU A 177 23.83 -6.76 -5.58
N THR A 178 22.74 -7.51 -5.65
CA THR A 178 21.61 -7.27 -4.77
C THR A 178 21.54 -8.31 -3.66
N ASP A 179 21.26 -7.85 -2.43
CA ASP A 179 21.11 -8.70 -1.27
C ASP A 179 19.70 -9.31 -1.22
N MET A 180 19.57 -10.52 -0.68
CA MET A 180 18.30 -11.23 -0.50
C MET A 180 17.43 -10.55 0.55
N THR A 181 18.04 -9.82 1.49
CA THR A 181 17.33 -9.09 2.57
C THR A 181 16.35 -8.04 2.04
N ASP A 182 16.60 -7.48 0.84
CA ASP A 182 15.72 -6.51 0.18
C ASP A 182 14.45 -7.13 -0.43
N TYR A 183 14.43 -8.47 -0.59
CA TYR A 183 13.35 -9.20 -1.28
C TYR A 183 12.72 -10.28 -0.39
N PRO A 184 12.16 -9.90 0.77
CA PRO A 184 11.37 -10.83 1.56
C PRO A 184 10.09 -11.19 0.82
N LEU A 185 9.51 -12.33 1.18
CA LEU A 185 8.11 -12.60 0.85
C LEU A 185 7.23 -11.54 1.53
N LEU A 186 6.13 -11.14 0.90
CA LEU A 186 5.29 -10.03 1.39
C LEU A 186 3.84 -10.47 1.56
N LYS A 187 3.19 -9.95 2.60
CA LYS A 187 1.75 -10.13 2.81
C LYS A 187 0.96 -9.11 2.00
N ARG A 188 -0.16 -9.53 1.42
CA ARG A 188 -1.09 -8.66 0.72
C ARG A 188 -1.84 -7.76 1.72
N CYS A 189 -2.32 -6.59 1.28
CA CYS A 189 -3.22 -5.77 2.11
C CYS A 189 -4.66 -6.31 2.13
N LYS A 190 -5.33 -6.12 3.26
CA LYS A 190 -6.75 -6.38 3.47
C LYS A 190 -7.60 -5.64 2.44
N ARG A 191 -8.71 -6.26 2.03
CA ARG A 191 -9.69 -5.61 1.16
C ARG A 191 -10.38 -4.49 1.93
N HIS A 192 -10.64 -3.37 1.27
CA HIS A 192 -11.40 -2.27 1.83
C HIS A 192 -12.76 -2.72 2.39
N ASP A 193 -12.92 -2.45 3.68
CA ASP A 193 -14.14 -2.45 4.47
C ASP A 193 -14.23 -1.11 5.24
N TYR A 194 -15.17 -0.97 6.18
CA TYR A 194 -15.37 0.27 6.91
C TYR A 194 -14.11 0.77 7.66
N PHE A 195 -13.27 -0.13 8.18
CA PHE A 195 -12.09 0.24 8.98
C PHE A 195 -10.80 0.28 8.16
N THR A 196 -10.62 -0.67 7.23
CA THR A 196 -9.45 -0.77 6.35
C THR A 196 -9.47 0.23 5.20
N SER A 197 -10.58 0.91 4.94
CA SER A 197 -10.63 2.08 4.04
C SER A 197 -10.60 3.42 4.78
N CYS A 198 -10.44 3.42 6.10
CA CYS A 198 -10.23 4.66 6.84
C CYS A 198 -8.95 5.35 6.35
N LEU A 199 -9.03 6.67 6.21
CA LEU A 199 -7.90 7.54 5.93
C LEU A 199 -7.24 7.94 7.25
N PRO A 200 -5.89 8.07 7.31
CA PRO A 200 -5.23 8.54 8.52
C PRO A 200 -5.47 10.03 8.81
N TRP A 201 -5.91 10.78 7.78
CA TRP A 201 -6.16 12.22 7.82
C TRP A 201 -7.45 12.55 7.04
N PRO A 202 -8.14 13.66 7.37
CA PRO A 202 -9.36 14.06 6.67
C PRO A 202 -9.11 14.57 5.24
N GLN A 203 -7.92 15.10 4.96
CA GLN A 203 -7.50 15.58 3.64
C GLN A 203 -6.01 15.28 3.40
N LYS A 204 -5.61 15.07 2.15
CA LYS A 204 -4.21 14.78 1.83
C LYS A 204 -3.36 16.04 2.04
N GLY A 205 -2.36 16.00 2.92
CA GLY A 205 -1.46 17.13 3.18
C GLY A 205 -1.97 18.13 4.23
N PRO A 206 -1.28 19.26 4.44
CA PRO A 206 -1.63 20.23 5.48
C PRO A 206 -2.99 20.88 5.22
N GLY A 207 -3.68 21.25 6.30
CA GLY A 207 -4.94 21.98 6.26
C GLY A 207 -4.84 23.23 5.39
N VAL A 208 -5.87 23.50 4.58
CA VAL A 208 -5.92 24.73 3.79
C VAL A 208 -6.31 25.88 4.72
N GLY A 209 -5.30 26.51 5.32
CA GLY A 209 -5.48 27.64 6.22
C GLY A 209 -5.92 28.89 5.45
N LEU A 210 -6.96 29.55 5.96
CA LEU A 210 -7.25 30.93 5.60
C LEU A 210 -6.46 31.82 6.56
N GLY A 211 -5.40 32.46 6.07
CA GLY A 211 -4.61 33.38 6.87
C GLY A 211 -5.47 34.54 7.38
N LEU A 212 -5.50 34.74 8.69
CA LEU A 212 -6.04 35.95 9.32
C LEU A 212 -4.86 36.64 9.99
N ALA A 213 -4.17 37.50 9.23
CA ALA A 213 -2.89 38.12 9.58
C ALA A 213 -1.74 37.12 9.86
N PRO A 214 -0.46 37.53 9.71
CA PRO A 214 0.66 36.68 10.11
C PRO A 214 0.66 36.48 11.63
N MET A 215 0.49 35.25 12.11
CA MET A 215 0.73 34.84 13.52
C MET A 215 2.24 34.84 13.88
N ASN A 216 3.07 35.52 13.10
CA ASN A 216 4.53 35.41 13.15
C ASN A 216 5.22 36.73 13.49
N GLU A 217 4.46 37.81 13.72
CA GLU A 217 5.02 39.06 14.21
C GLU A 217 4.60 39.24 15.67
N ASP A 218 5.60 39.43 16.53
CA ASP A 218 5.41 39.78 17.93
C ASP A 218 4.36 40.89 18.01
N LEU A 219 3.21 40.57 18.64
CA LEU A 219 2.14 41.54 18.88
C LEU A 219 2.74 42.74 19.62
N THR A 220 3.04 43.79 18.87
CA THR A 220 3.75 44.93 19.40
C THR A 220 2.74 45.80 20.15
N PHE A 221 2.71 45.66 21.47
CA PHE A 221 1.91 46.53 22.33
C PHE A 221 2.46 47.95 22.27
N THR A 222 1.82 48.81 21.48
CA THR A 222 2.18 50.23 21.44
C THR A 222 1.49 50.92 22.62
N PHE A 223 2.25 51.25 23.66
CA PHE A 223 1.77 52.12 24.72
C PHE A 223 1.70 53.55 24.19
N SER A 224 0.50 54.09 24.00
CA SER A 224 0.35 55.51 23.69
C SER A 224 0.74 56.31 24.94
N ASN A 225 1.88 57.01 24.90
CA ASN A 225 2.36 57.84 26.00
C ASN A 225 1.26 58.79 26.49
N ARG A 226 0.81 58.60 27.73
CA ARG A 226 0.05 59.64 28.44
C ARG A 226 1.04 60.77 28.71
N SER A 227 0.92 61.88 27.98
CA SER A 227 1.74 63.07 28.18
C SER A 227 1.64 63.52 29.65
N ILE A 228 2.68 63.28 30.45
CA ILE A 228 2.82 63.91 31.76
C ILE A 228 3.13 65.37 31.48
N VAL A 229 2.12 66.22 31.65
CA VAL A 229 2.22 67.68 31.47
C VAL A 229 3.01 68.26 32.64
N ALA A 230 4.25 68.68 32.33
CA ALA A 230 5.13 69.60 33.06
C ALA A 230 5.63 69.18 34.48
N PRO A 231 6.92 69.45 34.80
CA PRO A 231 7.54 69.00 36.05
C PRO A 231 7.23 69.97 37.19
N GLU A 232 6.42 69.56 38.16
CA GLU A 232 6.52 70.14 39.51
C GLU A 232 7.81 69.60 40.16
N LYS A 233 8.73 70.51 40.45
CA LYS A 233 9.93 70.20 41.21
C LYS A 233 9.53 69.75 42.61
N ILE A 234 9.68 68.46 42.90
CA ILE A 234 9.89 67.99 44.27
C ILE A 234 11.40 67.93 44.47
N ASP A 235 11.87 68.61 45.51
CA ASP A 235 13.25 68.93 45.80
C ASP A 235 14.14 67.67 45.79
N GLY A 236 15.13 67.63 44.89
CA GLY A 236 16.20 66.62 44.89
C GLY A 236 16.11 65.44 43.90
N VAL A 237 15.01 65.24 43.15
CA VAL A 237 14.89 64.09 42.21
C VAL A 237 14.65 64.56 40.77
N LYS A 238 15.62 64.32 39.87
CA LYS A 238 15.44 64.50 38.42
C LYS A 238 14.99 63.18 37.80
N LEU A 239 13.79 63.14 37.21
CA LEU A 239 13.33 62.00 36.44
C LEU A 239 13.85 62.13 35.00
N TYR A 240 14.74 61.21 34.58
CA TYR A 240 15.18 61.09 33.20
C TYR A 240 14.36 60.01 32.50
N SER A 241 13.59 60.39 31.48
CA SER A 241 12.97 59.43 30.55
C SER A 241 13.98 59.07 29.47
N ASN A 242 14.72 57.97 29.64
CA ASN A 242 15.55 57.42 28.57
C ASN A 242 14.65 56.71 27.53
N HIS A 243 14.70 57.16 26.28
CA HIS A 243 13.91 56.67 25.14
C HIS A 243 14.33 55.29 24.61
N SER A 244 15.04 54.49 25.40
CA SER A 244 15.67 53.25 24.93
C SER A 244 15.30 52.00 25.74
N ASN A 245 14.44 52.12 26.76
CA ASN A 245 13.82 50.97 27.44
C ASN A 245 12.62 51.44 28.28
N PRO A 246 11.38 51.08 27.93
CA PRO A 246 10.22 51.43 28.74
C PRO A 246 10.20 50.56 30.02
N GLY A 247 10.25 51.20 31.19
CA GLY A 247 9.94 50.51 32.46
C GLY A 247 11.07 50.36 33.48
N VAL A 248 12.15 51.16 33.44
CA VAL A 248 13.11 51.20 34.56
C VAL A 248 13.37 52.65 34.97
N ILE A 249 12.78 53.05 36.10
CA ILE A 249 13.11 54.30 36.80
C ILE A 249 14.26 53.98 37.76
N ILE A 250 15.47 54.42 37.43
CA ILE A 250 16.64 54.28 38.31
C ILE A 250 16.79 55.58 39.10
N ALA A 251 16.57 55.52 40.42
CA ALA A 251 16.85 56.64 41.32
C ALA A 251 18.26 56.51 41.91
N ASP A 252 19.17 57.41 41.54
CA ASP A 252 20.53 57.50 42.08
C ASP A 252 20.55 58.23 43.42
N ASN A 253 20.40 57.50 44.55
CA ASN A 253 21.23 57.70 45.75
C ASN A 253 20.86 56.69 46.87
N PRO A 254 21.85 55.98 47.47
CA PRO A 254 21.58 54.86 48.37
C PRO A 254 21.60 55.30 49.85
N THR A 255 20.56 55.99 50.31
CA THR A 255 20.25 56.05 51.75
C THR A 255 18.89 56.67 51.95
N ILE A 256 17.88 55.85 52.26
CA ILE A 256 16.87 56.05 53.33
C ILE A 256 15.91 54.83 53.28
N ALA A 257 15.60 54.34 54.48
CA ALA A 257 14.90 53.10 54.78
C ALA A 257 13.46 53.02 54.23
N SER A 258 13.05 51.77 53.96
CA SER A 258 11.72 51.33 53.47
C SER A 258 10.52 52.05 54.08
N PRO A 259 9.43 52.21 53.29
CA PRO A 259 8.36 51.22 53.40
C PRO A 259 7.85 50.73 52.03
N GLN A 260 7.29 49.52 52.04
CA GLN A 260 6.61 48.87 50.91
C GLN A 260 5.73 49.84 50.11
N ALA A 261 6.07 50.04 48.83
CA ALA A 261 5.14 50.40 47.79
C ALA A 261 5.34 49.37 46.67
N THR A 262 4.53 48.30 46.72
CA THR A 262 4.30 47.47 45.54
C THR A 262 3.46 48.36 44.61
N GLU A 263 4.11 49.11 43.70
CA GLU A 263 3.37 49.78 42.63
C GLU A 263 2.88 48.71 41.66
N ASP A 264 1.65 48.24 41.90
CA ASP A 264 0.86 47.54 40.89
C ASP A 264 0.72 48.48 39.69
N TRP A 265 1.37 48.14 38.59
CA TRP A 265 1.05 48.71 37.29
C TRP A 265 -0.33 48.22 36.91
N ASP A 266 -1.36 48.98 37.29
CA ASP A 266 -2.75 48.71 36.94
C ASP A 266 -2.92 48.92 35.42
N ILE A 267 -2.68 47.84 34.65
CA ILE A 267 -2.96 47.76 33.21
C ILE A 267 -4.48 47.75 33.06
N THR A 268 -5.09 48.93 33.22
CA THR A 268 -6.51 49.09 32.96
C THR A 268 -6.75 48.91 31.45
N SER A 269 -7.74 48.08 31.11
CA SER A 269 -8.09 47.57 29.77
C SER A 269 -8.45 48.61 28.70
N SER A 270 -8.19 49.89 28.94
CA SER A 270 -8.60 51.01 28.08
C SER A 270 -7.58 51.44 27.03
N ASN A 271 -6.32 50.97 27.09
CA ASN A 271 -5.25 51.35 26.16
C ASN A 271 -4.61 50.18 25.39
N LEU A 272 -5.23 49.00 25.39
CA LEU A 272 -4.78 47.86 24.60
C LEU A 272 -5.54 47.84 23.26
N SER A 273 -4.98 48.45 22.21
CA SER A 273 -5.53 48.34 20.86
C SER A 273 -4.63 47.46 20.00
N VAL A 274 -5.14 46.32 19.56
CA VAL A 274 -4.48 45.48 18.54
C VAL A 274 -4.88 46.04 17.18
N SER A 275 -3.95 46.73 16.53
CA SER A 275 -4.14 47.26 15.17
C SER A 275 -3.70 46.19 14.18
N LEU A 276 -4.65 45.55 13.49
CA LEU A 276 -4.37 44.69 12.34
C LEU A 276 -4.00 45.63 11.18
N ALA A 277 -2.71 45.93 11.02
CA ALA A 277 -2.23 46.81 9.97
C ALA A 277 -2.62 46.25 8.58
N ASN A 278 -3.18 47.13 7.76
CA ASN A 278 -3.69 46.86 6.42
C ASN A 278 -2.63 46.15 5.54
N ASP A 279 -2.84 44.88 5.16
CA ASP A 279 -2.78 44.41 3.75
C ASP A 279 -2.98 42.90 3.49
N ASP A 280 -3.51 42.09 4.42
CA ASP A 280 -3.98 40.73 4.07
C ASP A 280 -5.46 40.54 4.41
N ALA A 281 -6.31 41.25 3.67
CA ALA A 281 -7.73 40.99 3.67
C ALA A 281 -8.00 39.59 3.08
N LEU A 282 -8.76 38.76 3.80
CA LEU A 282 -9.40 37.56 3.25
C LEU A 282 -10.19 37.94 1.99
N THR A 283 -9.58 37.78 0.81
CA THR A 283 -10.23 38.10 -0.45
C THR A 283 -11.20 37.00 -0.83
N ILE A 284 -12.27 37.34 -1.56
CA ILE A 284 -13.19 36.33 -2.11
C ILE A 284 -12.44 35.33 -3.01
N ASN A 285 -11.36 35.77 -3.65
CA ASN A 285 -10.52 34.90 -4.47
C ASN A 285 -9.71 33.92 -3.63
N SER A 286 -9.13 34.33 -2.48
CA SER A 286 -8.44 33.40 -1.58
C SER A 286 -9.42 32.40 -0.97
N LEU A 287 -10.64 32.83 -0.63
CA LEU A 287 -11.70 31.92 -0.17
C LEU A 287 -12.09 30.89 -1.26
N ARG A 288 -12.27 31.34 -2.52
CA ARG A 288 -12.59 30.44 -3.63
C ARG A 288 -11.45 29.45 -3.90
N GLN A 289 -10.21 29.94 -3.88
CA GLN A 289 -9.03 29.09 -4.04
C GLN A 289 -8.94 28.06 -2.92
N ALA A 290 -9.17 28.46 -1.66
CA ALA A 290 -9.13 27.56 -0.53
C ALA A 290 -10.15 26.42 -0.64
N PHE A 291 -11.40 26.72 -1.00
CA PHE A 291 -12.43 25.69 -1.21
C PHE A 291 -12.09 24.74 -2.37
N GLN A 292 -11.55 25.25 -3.49
CA GLN A 292 -11.19 24.40 -4.62
C GLN A 292 -9.99 23.50 -4.29
N LEU A 293 -8.99 24.05 -3.58
CA LEU A 293 -7.81 23.30 -3.17
C LEU A 293 -8.18 22.23 -2.13
N GLN A 294 -9.02 22.55 -1.15
CA GLN A 294 -9.54 21.56 -0.20
C GLN A 294 -10.27 20.43 -0.92
N ARG A 295 -11.18 20.76 -1.85
CA ARG A 295 -11.90 19.74 -2.64
C ARG A 295 -10.95 18.87 -3.47
N MET A 296 -9.87 19.44 -3.98
CA MET A 296 -8.82 18.70 -4.68
C MET A 296 -8.09 17.74 -3.74
N LEU A 297 -7.64 18.19 -2.56
CA LEU A 297 -6.93 17.37 -1.59
C LEU A 297 -7.81 16.27 -0.96
N GLU A 298 -9.11 16.52 -0.75
CA GLU A 298 -10.07 15.51 -0.32
C GLU A 298 -10.30 14.45 -1.41
N ARG A 299 -10.35 14.88 -2.68
CA ARG A 299 -10.42 13.95 -3.80
C ARG A 299 -9.15 13.12 -3.94
N ASP A 300 -7.98 13.70 -3.73
CA ASP A 300 -6.69 12.99 -3.74
C ASP A 300 -6.59 11.99 -2.59
N ALA A 301 -7.10 12.33 -1.41
CA ALA A 301 -7.14 11.43 -0.27
C ALA A 301 -7.96 10.16 -0.56
N ARG A 302 -9.12 10.30 -1.23
CA ARG A 302 -9.97 9.16 -1.63
C ARG A 302 -9.49 8.45 -2.89
N GLY A 303 -8.93 9.20 -3.83
CA GLY A 303 -8.59 8.73 -5.17
C GLY A 303 -7.27 7.97 -5.22
N GLY A 304 -6.35 8.27 -4.29
CA GLY A 304 -4.97 7.79 -4.30
C GLY A 304 -3.99 8.82 -4.86
N SER A 305 -2.71 8.64 -4.58
CA SER A 305 -1.60 9.53 -4.93
C SER A 305 -0.73 9.03 -6.07
N ARG A 306 -0.93 7.80 -6.56
CA ARG A 306 -0.27 7.36 -7.80
C ARG A 306 -0.77 8.20 -8.96
N TYR A 307 0.10 8.57 -9.90
CA TYR A 307 -0.30 9.43 -11.03
C TYR A 307 -1.45 8.85 -11.85
N THR A 308 -1.54 7.52 -11.97
CA THR A 308 -2.63 6.81 -12.64
C THR A 308 -3.97 6.98 -11.93
N GLU A 309 -3.92 6.96 -10.60
CA GLU A 309 -5.06 7.13 -9.71
C GLU A 309 -5.52 8.59 -9.74
N ILE A 310 -4.59 9.55 -9.75
CA ILE A 310 -4.87 10.97 -9.96
C ILE A 310 -5.52 11.20 -11.32
N LEU A 311 -4.98 10.66 -12.41
CA LEU A 311 -5.58 10.78 -13.74
C LEU A 311 -7.01 10.22 -13.78
N ARG A 312 -7.24 9.11 -13.11
CA ARG A 312 -8.56 8.49 -13.01
C ARG A 312 -9.53 9.30 -12.14
N SER A 313 -9.11 9.78 -10.98
CA SER A 313 -9.97 10.51 -10.03
C SER A 313 -10.23 11.96 -10.49
N HIS A 314 -9.27 12.60 -11.15
CA HIS A 314 -9.39 13.97 -11.65
C HIS A 314 -10.04 14.07 -13.01
N PHE A 315 -9.62 13.22 -13.95
CA PHE A 315 -9.98 13.33 -15.36
C PHE A 315 -10.82 12.17 -15.87
N GLY A 316 -11.00 11.09 -15.10
CA GLY A 316 -11.74 9.91 -15.53
C GLY A 316 -11.04 9.08 -16.62
N VAL A 317 -9.77 9.36 -16.88
CA VAL A 317 -9.00 8.72 -17.96
C VAL A 317 -8.11 7.62 -17.39
N ILE A 318 -8.20 6.42 -17.97
CA ILE A 318 -7.30 5.31 -17.69
C ILE A 318 -6.20 5.34 -18.75
N SER A 319 -4.98 5.68 -18.34
CA SER A 319 -3.81 5.58 -19.23
C SER A 319 -3.31 4.12 -19.27
N PRO A 320 -2.92 3.59 -20.44
CA PRO A 320 -2.35 2.25 -20.54
C PRO A 320 -1.09 2.09 -19.68
N ASP A 321 -0.95 0.95 -18.99
CA ASP A 321 0.16 0.66 -18.06
C ASP A 321 1.53 0.77 -18.73
N ALA A 322 1.64 0.35 -19.99
CA ALA A 322 2.87 0.40 -20.77
C ALA A 322 3.45 1.83 -20.93
N ARG A 323 2.61 2.87 -20.92
CA ARG A 323 3.10 4.27 -20.99
C ARG A 323 3.56 4.81 -19.64
N LEU A 324 3.00 4.28 -18.56
CA LEU A 324 3.18 4.78 -17.20
C LEU A 324 4.33 4.09 -16.47
N GLN A 325 5.04 3.20 -17.14
CA GLN A 325 6.20 2.47 -16.59
C GLN A 325 5.82 1.57 -15.41
N ARG A 326 4.70 0.84 -15.52
CA ARG A 326 4.16 -0.04 -14.48
C ARG A 326 4.03 -1.49 -14.98
N PRO A 327 4.05 -2.49 -14.07
CA PRO A 327 3.66 -3.87 -14.38
C PRO A 327 2.25 -3.94 -14.98
N GLU A 328 2.12 -4.64 -16.10
CA GLU A 328 0.84 -4.83 -16.79
C GLU A 328 0.08 -6.03 -16.21
N TYR A 329 -1.19 -5.82 -15.86
CA TYR A 329 -2.05 -6.91 -15.38
C TYR A 329 -2.62 -7.72 -16.55
N LEU A 330 -2.27 -9.00 -16.62
CA LEU A 330 -2.66 -9.90 -17.71
C LEU A 330 -3.99 -10.61 -17.45
N GLY A 331 -4.32 -10.84 -16.19
CA GLY A 331 -5.54 -11.54 -15.79
C GLY A 331 -5.43 -12.14 -14.39
N GLY A 332 -6.54 -12.65 -13.88
CA GLY A 332 -6.64 -13.19 -12.53
C GLY A 332 -8.09 -13.48 -12.16
N GLY A 333 -8.28 -14.03 -10.97
CA GLY A 333 -9.60 -14.40 -10.48
C GLY A 333 -9.59 -14.85 -9.03
N SER A 334 -10.76 -15.25 -8.55
CA SER A 334 -11.00 -15.69 -7.18
C SER A 334 -11.76 -17.01 -7.22
N VAL A 335 -11.33 -17.97 -6.41
CA VAL A 335 -11.99 -19.28 -6.26
C VAL A 335 -12.24 -19.53 -4.80
N ASP A 336 -13.44 -19.99 -4.46
CA ASP A 336 -13.78 -20.30 -3.08
C ASP A 336 -13.11 -21.63 -2.66
N ILE A 337 -12.65 -21.68 -1.41
CA ILE A 337 -12.17 -22.90 -0.76
C ILE A 337 -13.37 -23.51 -0.05
N ASN A 338 -13.84 -24.66 -0.55
CA ASN A 338 -15.04 -25.29 -0.03
C ASN A 338 -14.69 -26.23 1.14
N ILE A 339 -15.38 -26.05 2.26
CA ILE A 339 -15.20 -26.83 3.49
C ILE A 339 -16.28 -27.90 3.56
N ASN A 340 -15.87 -29.17 3.58
CA ASN A 340 -16.79 -30.29 3.65
C ASN A 340 -16.72 -30.93 5.05
N PRO A 341 -17.85 -31.02 5.79
CA PRO A 341 -17.87 -31.66 7.09
C PRO A 341 -17.78 -33.18 6.97
N VAL A 342 -17.08 -33.80 7.92
CA VAL A 342 -16.96 -35.24 8.10
C VAL A 342 -17.48 -35.59 9.49
N VAL A 343 -18.54 -36.39 9.55
CA VAL A 343 -19.19 -36.77 10.81
C VAL A 343 -18.60 -38.09 11.32
N GLN A 344 -18.22 -38.13 12.59
CA GLN A 344 -17.77 -39.36 13.24
C GLN A 344 -18.96 -40.32 13.45
N ASN A 345 -18.92 -41.49 12.78
CA ASN A 345 -20.01 -42.47 12.77
C ASN A 345 -19.95 -43.50 13.91
N SER A 346 -18.85 -43.58 14.66
CA SER A 346 -18.69 -44.45 15.84
C SER A 346 -17.73 -43.80 16.84
N SER A 347 -18.05 -43.87 18.13
CA SER A 347 -17.15 -43.45 19.20
C SER A 347 -16.35 -44.65 19.73
N THR A 348 -15.03 -44.49 19.82
CA THR A 348 -14.10 -45.48 20.41
C THR A 348 -13.54 -45.02 21.76
N ASP A 349 -13.84 -43.78 22.19
CA ASP A 349 -13.32 -43.19 23.42
C ASP A 349 -14.32 -42.14 23.98
N ASP A 350 -14.36 -41.97 25.31
CA ASP A 350 -15.27 -41.07 26.03
C ASP A 350 -14.99 -39.58 25.75
N VAL A 351 -13.86 -39.26 25.10
CA VAL A 351 -13.43 -37.89 24.77
C VAL A 351 -14.06 -37.36 23.46
N SER A 352 -14.53 -38.24 22.56
CA SER A 352 -15.20 -37.84 21.31
C SER A 352 -16.57 -38.52 21.16
N PRO A 353 -17.69 -37.83 21.46
CA PRO A 353 -19.01 -38.42 21.30
C PRO A 353 -19.31 -38.71 19.83
N GLN A 354 -20.14 -39.73 19.57
CA GLN A 354 -20.64 -40.01 18.22
C GLN A 354 -21.34 -38.77 17.66
N GLY A 355 -21.07 -38.45 16.38
CA GLY A 355 -21.56 -37.21 15.76
C GLY A 355 -20.61 -36.01 15.86
N ASN A 356 -19.41 -36.18 16.43
CA ASN A 356 -18.37 -35.14 16.39
C ASN A 356 -18.00 -34.79 14.94
N LEU A 357 -17.79 -33.49 14.67
CA LEU A 357 -17.54 -32.97 13.34
C LEU A 357 -16.05 -32.67 13.14
N ALA A 358 -15.46 -33.30 12.14
CA ALA A 358 -14.20 -32.88 11.54
C ALA A 358 -14.49 -32.25 10.17
N ALA A 359 -13.46 -31.75 9.49
CA ALA A 359 -13.63 -31.26 8.11
C ALA A 359 -12.40 -31.55 7.25
N PHE A 360 -12.59 -31.43 5.94
CA PHE A 360 -11.51 -31.19 5.00
C PHE A 360 -11.92 -30.07 4.05
N ALA A 361 -10.96 -29.24 3.63
CA ALA A 361 -11.23 -28.18 2.67
C ALA A 361 -10.50 -28.41 1.35
N LEU A 362 -11.19 -28.17 0.24
CA LEU A 362 -10.69 -28.31 -1.11
C LEU A 362 -11.14 -27.13 -1.96
N SER A 363 -10.23 -26.59 -2.76
CA SER A 363 -10.55 -25.68 -3.85
C SER A 363 -10.08 -26.29 -5.17
N GLY A 364 -10.90 -26.15 -6.21
CA GLY A 364 -10.60 -26.59 -7.55
C GLY A 364 -10.87 -25.48 -8.55
N ALA A 365 -9.81 -24.98 -9.17
CA ALA A 365 -9.87 -23.98 -10.25
C ALA A 365 -9.56 -24.68 -11.57
N TYR A 366 -10.37 -24.49 -12.62
CA TYR A 366 -10.15 -25.15 -13.91
C TYR A 366 -10.24 -24.16 -15.08
N ARG A 367 -9.22 -24.17 -15.94
CA ARG A 367 -9.13 -23.36 -17.19
C ARG A 367 -9.16 -21.85 -17.00
N HIS A 368 -8.62 -21.35 -15.91
CA HIS A 368 -8.38 -19.91 -15.75
C HIS A 368 -7.05 -19.52 -16.40
N GLY A 369 -6.87 -18.28 -16.81
CA GLY A 369 -5.59 -17.83 -17.35
C GLY A 369 -5.76 -16.63 -18.27
N PHE A 370 -4.79 -16.42 -19.16
CA PHE A 370 -4.74 -15.25 -20.02
C PHE A 370 -4.21 -15.59 -21.40
N SER A 371 -4.45 -14.67 -22.33
CA SER A 371 -3.90 -14.69 -23.68
C SER A 371 -3.33 -13.31 -23.98
N HIS A 372 -2.01 -13.19 -24.09
CA HIS A 372 -1.35 -11.89 -24.27
C HIS A 372 -0.16 -11.99 -25.22
N SER A 373 0.10 -10.91 -25.95
CA SER A 373 1.22 -10.80 -26.90
C SER A 373 2.18 -9.72 -26.44
N PHE A 374 3.45 -10.08 -26.33
CA PHE A 374 4.48 -9.23 -25.75
C PHE A 374 5.19 -8.42 -26.83
N THR A 375 5.45 -7.15 -26.55
CA THR A 375 6.14 -6.24 -27.47
C THR A 375 7.60 -5.99 -27.10
N GLU A 376 8.01 -6.38 -25.90
CA GLU A 376 9.39 -6.27 -25.39
C GLU A 376 9.72 -7.49 -24.51
N HIS A 377 10.97 -7.60 -24.05
CA HIS A 377 11.38 -8.65 -23.11
C HIS A 377 10.73 -8.39 -21.74
N CYS A 378 9.97 -9.38 -21.26
CA CYS A 378 9.20 -9.27 -20.02
C CYS A 378 9.31 -10.53 -19.16
N PHE A 379 9.29 -10.34 -17.84
CA PHE A 379 8.99 -11.42 -16.91
C PHE A 379 7.48 -11.55 -16.75
N VAL A 380 6.97 -12.77 -16.82
CA VAL A 380 5.58 -13.10 -16.51
C VAL A 380 5.56 -13.77 -15.14
N ILE A 381 4.88 -13.15 -14.18
CA ILE A 381 4.78 -13.66 -12.81
C ILE A 381 3.31 -13.95 -12.49
N GLY A 382 3.04 -15.17 -12.04
CA GLY A 382 1.78 -15.58 -11.44
C GLY A 382 1.88 -15.58 -9.92
N LEU A 383 0.95 -14.87 -9.26
CA LEU A 383 0.87 -14.73 -7.82
C LEU A 383 -0.46 -15.28 -7.30
N CYS A 384 -0.46 -15.97 -6.17
CA CYS A 384 -1.66 -16.42 -5.48
C CYS A 384 -1.65 -16.02 -4.00
N SER A 385 -2.84 -15.84 -3.43
CA SER A 385 -2.99 -15.50 -2.02
C SER A 385 -4.34 -16.00 -1.50
N VAL A 386 -4.35 -16.58 -0.29
CA VAL A 386 -5.58 -16.99 0.38
C VAL A 386 -5.98 -15.96 1.42
N ARG A 387 -7.26 -15.61 1.42
CA ARG A 387 -7.86 -14.66 2.36
C ARG A 387 -9.18 -15.18 2.93
N ALA A 388 -9.58 -14.61 4.06
CA ALA A 388 -10.89 -14.85 4.68
C ALA A 388 -11.78 -13.60 4.57
N ASP A 389 -13.06 -13.73 4.91
CA ASP A 389 -13.93 -12.58 5.08
C ASP A 389 -13.58 -11.80 6.36
N LEU A 390 -13.49 -10.47 6.24
CA LEU A 390 -13.11 -9.58 7.33
C LEU A 390 -14.30 -9.32 8.25
N THR A 391 -14.19 -9.77 9.49
CA THR A 391 -15.19 -9.57 10.54
C THR A 391 -14.50 -9.28 11.87
N TYR A 392 -15.09 -8.38 12.66
CA TYR A 392 -14.53 -7.90 13.94
C TYR A 392 -15.52 -8.13 15.07
N GLN A 393 -15.02 -8.27 16.31
CA GLN A 393 -15.86 -8.69 17.44
C GLN A 393 -15.80 -7.81 18.69
N GLN A 394 -14.84 -6.88 18.79
CA GLN A 394 -14.60 -6.06 20.00
C GLN A 394 -15.11 -4.62 19.90
N GLY A 395 -15.73 -4.25 18.78
CA GLY A 395 -16.20 -2.89 18.52
C GLY A 395 -17.63 -2.62 18.96
N ILE A 396 -17.92 -1.36 19.27
CA ILE A 396 -19.28 -0.84 19.53
C ILE A 396 -19.81 -0.17 18.26
N PRO A 397 -20.93 -0.62 17.69
CA PRO A 397 -21.55 0.06 16.56
C PRO A 397 -21.87 1.52 16.88
N ARG A 398 -21.52 2.43 15.96
CA ARG A 398 -21.68 3.89 16.12
C ARG A 398 -23.09 4.34 16.50
N MET A 399 -24.12 3.55 16.20
CA MET A 399 -25.49 3.86 16.63
C MET A 399 -25.65 3.98 18.15
N PHE A 400 -24.81 3.31 18.94
CA PHE A 400 -24.83 3.36 20.40
C PHE A 400 -24.05 4.54 21.00
N SER A 401 -23.21 5.23 20.21
CA SER A 401 -22.41 6.36 20.70
C SER A 401 -22.99 7.74 20.36
N ARG A 402 -24.14 7.80 19.65
CA ARG A 402 -24.79 9.07 19.26
C ARG A 402 -25.39 9.77 20.48
N GLN A 403 -25.09 11.05 20.66
CA GLN A 403 -25.60 11.85 21.79
C GLN A 403 -26.24 13.15 21.32
N THR A 404 -25.59 13.85 20.39
CA THR A 404 -26.03 15.17 19.96
C THR A 404 -26.93 15.10 18.72
N ARG A 405 -27.61 16.22 18.44
CA ARG A 405 -28.38 16.38 17.20
C ARG A 405 -27.51 16.20 15.96
N TYR A 406 -26.23 16.60 16.01
CA TYR A 406 -25.32 16.58 14.86
C TYR A 406 -24.73 15.21 14.56
N ASP A 407 -24.83 14.26 15.50
CA ASP A 407 -24.43 12.86 15.30
C ASP A 407 -25.44 12.08 14.44
N HIS A 408 -26.67 12.59 14.34
CA HIS A 408 -27.71 12.04 13.50
C HIS A 408 -27.59 12.57 12.08
N TYR A 409 -28.12 11.80 11.12
CA TYR A 409 -28.13 12.21 9.73
C TYR A 409 -29.05 13.41 9.52
N TRP A 410 -28.50 14.50 8.97
CA TRP A 410 -29.26 15.64 8.46
C TRP A 410 -28.85 15.88 7.00
N PRO A 411 -29.81 16.02 6.06
CA PRO A 411 -29.48 16.27 4.66
C PRO A 411 -28.59 17.49 4.42
N THR A 412 -28.70 18.52 5.28
CA THR A 412 -27.87 19.74 5.21
C THR A 412 -26.39 19.51 5.50
N LEU A 413 -26.05 18.42 6.20
CA LEU A 413 -24.69 18.07 6.61
C LEU A 413 -24.07 16.96 5.73
N ALA A 414 -24.78 16.52 4.69
CA ALA A 414 -24.39 15.40 3.85
C ALA A 414 -23.13 15.64 3.00
N HIS A 415 -22.79 16.90 2.73
CA HIS A 415 -21.63 17.29 1.91
C HIS A 415 -20.46 17.83 2.74
N LEU A 416 -20.46 17.59 4.06
CA LEU A 416 -19.27 17.84 4.88
C LEU A 416 -18.22 16.75 4.60
N SER A 417 -16.97 17.08 4.88
CA SER A 417 -15.80 16.20 4.74
C SER A 417 -15.88 14.94 5.62
N GLU A 418 -14.78 14.18 5.62
CA GLU A 418 -14.64 12.92 6.37
C GLU A 418 -14.98 13.06 7.85
N GLN A 419 -15.56 12.00 8.40
CA GLN A 419 -15.94 11.90 9.80
C GLN A 419 -14.94 11.01 10.55
N ALA A 420 -14.54 11.44 11.74
CA ALA A 420 -13.70 10.62 12.60
C ALA A 420 -14.44 9.32 13.01
N VAL A 421 -13.75 8.20 12.82
CA VAL A 421 -14.07 6.89 13.38
C VAL A 421 -13.32 6.75 14.70
N LEU A 422 -14.04 6.44 15.77
CA LEU A 422 -13.47 6.37 17.11
C LEU A 422 -12.90 4.97 17.39
N ASN A 423 -11.89 4.88 18.25
CA ASN A 423 -11.27 3.60 18.64
C ASN A 423 -12.28 2.60 19.18
N LYS A 424 -13.26 3.04 19.97
CA LYS A 424 -14.34 2.17 20.45
C LYS A 424 -15.19 1.52 19.37
N GLU A 425 -15.19 2.04 18.14
CA GLU A 425 -15.91 1.42 17.02
C GLU A 425 -15.25 0.12 16.57
N ILE A 426 -13.93 -0.03 16.74
CA ILE A 426 -13.17 -1.25 16.40
C ILE A 426 -12.83 -2.09 17.63
N TYR A 427 -12.46 -1.45 18.73
CA TYR A 427 -12.00 -2.09 19.96
C TYR A 427 -12.34 -1.21 21.17
N ALA A 428 -13.36 -1.60 21.95
CA ALA A 428 -13.80 -0.86 23.12
C ALA A 428 -13.19 -1.41 24.42
N GLN A 429 -12.61 -0.52 25.22
CA GLN A 429 -11.90 -0.85 26.47
C GLN A 429 -12.56 -0.25 27.72
N GLY A 430 -13.40 0.78 27.57
CA GLY A 430 -14.02 1.50 28.67
C GLY A 430 -13.11 2.54 29.35
N ASN A 431 -12.10 3.06 28.65
CA ASN A 431 -11.17 4.09 29.14
C ASN A 431 -11.11 5.30 28.19
N GLU A 432 -10.26 6.29 28.47
CA GLU A 432 -10.15 7.52 27.66
C GLU A 432 -9.64 7.29 26.22
N GLU A 433 -9.01 6.13 25.93
CA GLU A 433 -8.54 5.80 24.58
C GLU A 433 -9.69 5.52 23.60
N ASP A 434 -10.85 5.11 24.11
CA ASP A 434 -12.05 4.78 23.33
C ASP A 434 -12.58 5.96 22.51
N ASP A 435 -12.41 7.19 23.03
CA ASP A 435 -12.87 8.43 22.41
C ASP A 435 -11.79 9.06 21.50
N LYS A 436 -10.61 8.47 21.41
CA LYS A 436 -9.59 8.89 20.43
C LYS A 436 -9.93 8.40 19.03
N ILE A 437 -9.30 9.04 18.05
CA ILE A 437 -9.55 8.83 16.62
C ILE A 437 -8.73 7.62 16.14
N PHE A 438 -9.42 6.65 15.53
CA PHE A 438 -8.80 5.54 14.81
C PHE A 438 -8.40 5.96 13.38
N GLY A 439 -9.31 6.67 12.70
CA GLY A 439 -9.13 7.14 11.33
C GLY A 439 -10.34 7.95 10.86
N TYR A 440 -10.39 8.27 9.58
CA TYR A 440 -11.42 9.10 8.97
C TYR A 440 -12.14 8.36 7.86
N GLN A 441 -13.46 8.43 7.82
CA GLN A 441 -14.29 7.72 6.85
C GLN A 441 -15.43 8.62 6.36
N GLU A 442 -16.03 8.27 5.21
CA GLU A 442 -17.12 9.05 4.64
C GLU A 442 -18.21 9.30 5.67
N ARG A 443 -18.62 10.57 5.80
CA ARG A 443 -19.63 10.93 6.78
C ARG A 443 -20.90 10.09 6.58
N TYR A 444 -21.43 9.58 7.70
CA TYR A 444 -22.60 8.71 7.73
C TYR A 444 -22.45 7.36 7.00
N ALA A 445 -21.22 6.89 6.74
CA ALA A 445 -20.96 5.59 6.13
C ALA A 445 -21.60 4.43 6.91
N GLU A 446 -21.75 4.55 8.23
CA GLU A 446 -22.39 3.54 9.09
C GLU A 446 -23.90 3.36 8.84
N TYR A 447 -24.55 4.29 8.13
CA TYR A 447 -25.93 4.11 7.67
C TYR A 447 -26.02 3.34 6.35
N ARG A 448 -24.95 3.34 5.55
CA ARG A 448 -24.86 2.61 4.28
C ARG A 448 -24.23 1.22 4.45
N TYR A 449 -23.35 1.07 5.44
CA TYR A 449 -22.65 -0.17 5.75
C TYR A 449 -23.09 -0.73 7.11
N SER A 450 -23.34 -2.03 7.18
CA SER A 450 -23.62 -2.74 8.43
C SER A 450 -22.51 -3.73 8.73
N PRO A 451 -21.79 -3.61 9.87
CA PRO A 451 -20.76 -4.57 10.23
C PRO A 451 -21.37 -5.92 10.65
N SER A 452 -20.70 -7.01 10.29
CA SER A 452 -20.99 -8.35 10.80
C SER A 452 -20.82 -8.41 12.33
N LYS A 453 -21.59 -9.27 13.01
CA LYS A 453 -21.63 -9.34 14.48
C LYS A 453 -21.40 -10.76 14.98
N ILE A 454 -20.70 -10.87 16.10
CA ILE A 454 -20.45 -12.12 16.81
C ILE A 454 -20.93 -11.99 18.26
N THR A 455 -21.73 -12.95 18.69
CA THR A 455 -22.45 -12.88 19.98
C THR A 455 -22.45 -14.22 20.70
N GLY A 456 -22.59 -14.18 22.03
CA GLY A 456 -22.58 -15.37 22.87
C GLY A 456 -21.20 -16.02 22.93
N LYS A 457 -21.18 -17.35 23.06
CA LYS A 457 -19.94 -18.13 23.17
C LYS A 457 -19.04 -18.11 21.93
N PHE A 458 -19.54 -17.64 20.78
CA PHE A 458 -18.67 -17.44 19.61
C PHE A 458 -17.66 -16.31 19.80
N ARG A 459 -17.81 -15.43 20.79
CA ARG A 459 -16.80 -14.39 21.01
C ARG A 459 -15.49 -15.01 21.50
N SER A 460 -14.37 -14.65 20.89
CA SER A 460 -13.03 -15.11 21.33
C SER A 460 -12.61 -14.59 22.70
N THR A 461 -13.37 -13.66 23.28
CA THR A 461 -13.15 -13.14 24.64
C THR A 461 -13.89 -13.94 25.71
N ASP A 462 -14.79 -14.84 25.33
CA ASP A 462 -15.49 -15.71 26.29
C ASP A 462 -14.52 -16.76 26.87
N PRO A 463 -14.53 -17.03 28.19
CA PRO A 463 -13.67 -18.06 28.79
C PRO A 463 -13.92 -19.48 28.27
N GLN A 464 -15.10 -19.75 27.73
CA GLN A 464 -15.47 -21.01 27.08
C GLN A 464 -15.83 -20.76 25.61
N SER A 465 -14.92 -20.09 24.91
CA SER A 465 -15.14 -19.68 23.52
C SER A 465 -15.32 -20.85 22.57
N LEU A 466 -16.20 -20.66 21.58
CA LEU A 466 -16.41 -21.50 20.40
C LEU A 466 -15.86 -20.81 19.15
N ASP A 467 -14.82 -19.99 19.29
CA ASP A 467 -14.27 -19.20 18.18
C ASP A 467 -13.50 -20.01 17.14
N VAL A 468 -13.27 -21.31 17.40
CA VAL A 468 -12.78 -22.29 16.43
C VAL A 468 -13.70 -22.44 15.20
N TRP A 469 -14.95 -21.99 15.28
CA TRP A 469 -15.94 -22.11 14.20
C TRP A 469 -15.90 -20.97 13.17
N HIS A 470 -15.14 -19.89 13.40
CA HIS A 470 -15.08 -18.73 12.52
C HIS A 470 -13.66 -18.13 12.48
N LEU A 471 -13.42 -17.24 11.53
CA LEU A 471 -12.12 -16.60 11.25
C LEU A 471 -12.11 -15.10 11.56
N SER A 472 -13.07 -14.65 12.35
CA SER A 472 -13.15 -13.25 12.75
C SER A 472 -11.97 -12.82 13.63
N GLN A 473 -11.56 -11.57 13.46
CA GLN A 473 -10.37 -11.01 14.09
C GLN A 473 -10.61 -10.70 15.56
N LYS A 474 -9.65 -11.12 16.39
CA LYS A 474 -9.49 -10.73 17.79
C LYS A 474 -8.22 -9.89 17.88
N PHE A 475 -8.28 -8.79 18.63
CA PHE A 475 -7.11 -8.02 19.00
C PHE A 475 -6.81 -8.22 20.49
N GLU A 476 -5.53 -8.37 20.83
CA GLU A 476 -5.07 -8.37 22.23
C GLU A 476 -4.81 -6.93 22.73
N ASN A 477 -4.43 -6.03 21.83
CA ASN A 477 -4.19 -4.61 22.09
C ASN A 477 -5.02 -3.75 21.13
N LEU A 478 -5.21 -2.48 21.46
CA LEU A 478 -5.89 -1.51 20.59
C LEU A 478 -5.18 -1.46 19.21
N PRO A 479 -5.85 -1.83 18.11
CA PRO A 479 -5.25 -1.72 16.78
C PRO A 479 -5.12 -0.25 16.38
N VAL A 480 -3.99 0.08 15.75
CA VAL A 480 -3.74 1.39 15.15
C VAL A 480 -3.82 1.26 13.63
N LEU A 481 -4.33 2.28 12.94
CA LEU A 481 -4.35 2.32 11.48
C LEU A 481 -2.92 2.46 10.93
N ASN A 482 -2.24 1.34 10.76
CA ASN A 482 -0.85 1.26 10.32
C ASN A 482 -0.62 0.04 9.39
N ALA A 483 0.64 -0.15 9.00
CA ALA A 483 1.08 -1.28 8.18
C ALA A 483 0.74 -2.66 8.76
N GLU A 484 0.69 -2.82 10.08
CA GLU A 484 0.35 -4.10 10.73
C GLU A 484 -1.15 -4.40 10.60
N PHE A 485 -1.99 -3.39 10.86
CA PHE A 485 -3.45 -3.55 10.76
C PHE A 485 -3.91 -3.84 9.33
N ILE A 486 -3.30 -3.20 8.33
CA ILE A 486 -3.74 -3.33 6.93
C ILE A 486 -3.24 -4.60 6.26
N LYS A 487 -2.18 -5.26 6.76
CA LYS A 487 -1.71 -6.54 6.21
C LYS A 487 -2.71 -7.66 6.47
N GLU A 488 -3.00 -8.47 5.46
CA GLU A 488 -3.89 -9.62 5.54
C GLU A 488 -3.26 -10.68 6.46
N ASN A 489 -3.97 -11.04 7.53
CA ASN A 489 -3.54 -12.08 8.47
C ASN A 489 -4.77 -12.82 9.02
N PRO A 490 -5.35 -13.76 8.26
CA PRO A 490 -6.48 -14.55 8.73
C PRO A 490 -6.05 -15.44 9.91
N PRO A 491 -6.84 -15.53 10.99
CA PRO A 491 -6.49 -16.33 12.18
C PRO A 491 -6.74 -17.83 11.94
N LEU A 492 -6.10 -18.40 10.92
CA LEU A 492 -6.25 -19.80 10.51
C LEU A 492 -5.66 -20.78 11.52
N ASP A 493 -4.60 -20.39 12.24
CA ASP A 493 -3.95 -21.23 13.27
C ASP A 493 -4.90 -21.63 14.39
N ARG A 494 -5.96 -20.84 14.62
CA ARG A 494 -7.01 -21.16 15.61
C ARG A 494 -7.87 -22.34 15.20
N VAL A 495 -8.12 -22.51 13.90
CA VAL A 495 -9.10 -23.47 13.38
C VAL A 495 -8.45 -24.76 12.86
N LEU A 496 -7.13 -24.77 12.73
CA LEU A 496 -6.34 -25.89 12.25
C LEU A 496 -5.94 -26.83 13.40
N ALA A 497 -6.01 -28.14 13.15
CA ALA A 497 -5.72 -29.16 14.17
C ALA A 497 -4.24 -29.25 14.53
N VAL A 498 -3.37 -29.01 13.56
CA VAL A 498 -1.93 -28.85 13.78
C VAL A 498 -1.61 -27.39 13.57
N GLN A 499 -0.99 -26.78 14.58
CA GLN A 499 -0.60 -25.38 14.51
C GLN A 499 0.69 -25.26 13.70
N SER A 500 0.70 -24.42 12.67
CA SER A 500 1.94 -23.81 12.18
C SER A 500 2.58 -23.10 13.37
N GLY A 501 3.86 -23.35 13.64
CA GLY A 501 4.57 -22.69 14.73
C GLY A 501 4.41 -21.18 14.63
N GLY A 502 3.57 -20.60 15.50
CA GLY A 502 3.38 -19.17 15.71
C GLY A 502 3.23 -18.28 14.46
N GLY A 503 2.07 -18.29 13.78
CA GLY A 503 1.54 -17.14 13.02
C GLY A 503 2.35 -16.59 11.83
N GLU A 504 3.50 -17.18 11.55
CA GLU A 504 4.43 -16.80 10.50
C GLU A 504 4.97 -18.10 9.89
N ILE A 505 5.39 -18.04 8.63
CA ILE A 505 6.06 -19.16 7.97
C ILE A 505 7.36 -19.39 8.76
N ASP A 506 7.31 -20.23 9.78
CA ASP A 506 8.46 -20.58 10.58
C ASP A 506 9.29 -21.58 9.76
N PRO A 507 10.50 -21.21 9.30
CA PRO A 507 11.38 -22.14 8.59
C PRO A 507 11.83 -23.32 9.47
N THR A 508 11.48 -23.33 10.76
CA THR A 508 11.99 -24.27 11.76
C THR A 508 10.99 -25.29 12.34
N GLY A 509 9.70 -25.32 11.97
CA GLY A 509 8.86 -26.45 12.42
C GLY A 509 7.33 -26.41 12.33
N GLY A 510 6.70 -25.45 11.66
CA GLY A 510 5.23 -25.46 11.48
C GLY A 510 4.77 -26.33 10.31
N GLU A 511 3.59 -26.95 10.43
CA GLU A 511 2.90 -27.52 9.26
C GLU A 511 2.29 -26.39 8.40
N PRO A 512 2.44 -26.42 7.06
CA PRO A 512 1.88 -25.38 6.20
C PRO A 512 0.35 -25.39 6.22
N GLN A 513 -0.29 -24.23 6.09
CA GLN A 513 -1.76 -24.14 6.11
C GLN A 513 -2.41 -24.70 4.84
N PHE A 514 -1.76 -24.54 3.68
CA PHE A 514 -2.28 -25.00 2.39
C PHE A 514 -1.25 -25.83 1.61
N LEU A 515 -1.77 -26.82 0.89
CA LEU A 515 -1.07 -27.67 -0.06
C LEU A 515 -1.66 -27.41 -1.45
N MET A 516 -0.86 -27.03 -2.43
CA MET A 516 -1.35 -26.67 -3.75
C MET A 516 -0.64 -27.44 -4.86
N ASP A 517 -1.43 -27.93 -5.81
CA ASP A 517 -1.00 -28.54 -7.05
C ASP A 517 -1.55 -27.76 -8.23
N CYS A 518 -0.66 -27.25 -9.07
CA CYS A 518 -0.97 -26.46 -10.25
C CYS A 518 -0.50 -27.20 -11.51
N TYR A 519 -1.36 -27.18 -12.53
CA TYR A 519 -0.99 -27.58 -13.88
C TYR A 519 -1.17 -26.42 -14.83
N PHE A 520 -0.09 -26.04 -15.51
CA PHE A 520 -0.08 -25.01 -16.53
C PHE A 520 -0.18 -25.66 -17.92
N ASP A 521 -1.28 -25.43 -18.63
CA ASP A 521 -1.37 -25.63 -20.09
C ASP A 521 -0.89 -24.34 -20.77
N LEU A 522 0.41 -24.28 -21.03
CA LEU A 522 1.09 -23.11 -21.59
C LEU A 522 1.51 -23.39 -23.04
N LYS A 523 0.91 -22.63 -23.96
CA LYS A 523 1.30 -22.62 -25.38
C LYS A 523 1.91 -21.29 -25.73
N CYS A 524 3.19 -21.31 -26.11
CA CYS A 524 3.95 -20.11 -26.47
C CYS A 524 4.19 -20.10 -27.98
N ALA A 525 3.58 -19.14 -28.68
CA ALA A 525 3.89 -18.89 -30.09
C ALA A 525 5.05 -17.91 -30.18
N ARG A 526 6.27 -18.43 -30.35
CA ARG A 526 7.53 -17.66 -30.29
C ARG A 526 8.14 -17.40 -31.65
N PRO A 527 8.81 -16.25 -31.88
CA PRO A 527 9.59 -15.99 -33.09
C PRO A 527 10.94 -16.73 -33.03
N MET A 528 10.86 -18.06 -32.93
CA MET A 528 12.01 -18.97 -32.82
C MET A 528 11.80 -20.17 -33.76
N PRO A 529 12.87 -20.72 -34.34
CA PRO A 529 12.78 -21.95 -35.12
C PRO A 529 12.40 -23.13 -34.22
N VAL A 530 11.64 -24.10 -34.75
CA VAL A 530 11.25 -25.32 -34.03
C VAL A 530 12.48 -26.11 -33.55
N TYR A 531 13.53 -26.14 -34.38
CA TYR A 531 14.78 -26.83 -34.10
C TYR A 531 15.96 -25.88 -34.29
N SER A 532 16.82 -25.81 -33.28
CA SER A 532 18.11 -25.12 -33.36
C SER A 532 19.12 -26.02 -34.08
N VAL A 533 18.96 -26.24 -35.38
CA VAL A 533 19.93 -27.00 -36.17
C VAL A 533 21.13 -26.08 -36.47
N PRO A 534 22.34 -26.40 -35.99
CA PRO A 534 23.53 -25.63 -36.36
C PRO A 534 23.80 -25.87 -37.84
N GLY A 535 23.50 -24.90 -38.72
CA GLY A 535 23.67 -25.11 -40.16
C GLY A 535 23.14 -24.04 -41.12
N HIS A 536 22.27 -23.12 -40.69
CA HIS A 536 21.85 -21.98 -41.54
C HIS A 536 22.86 -20.82 -41.52
N VAL A 537 24.15 -21.12 -41.70
CA VAL A 537 25.24 -20.12 -41.77
C VAL A 537 25.34 -19.49 -43.17
N ASP A 538 24.69 -20.05 -44.19
CA ASP A 538 24.81 -19.57 -45.55
C ASP A 538 23.46 -19.66 -46.25
N HIS A 539 22.77 -18.52 -46.38
CA HIS A 539 21.92 -18.12 -47.50
C HIS A 539 21.48 -16.67 -47.25
N PHE A 540 22.13 -15.74 -47.96
CA PHE A 540 21.85 -14.31 -47.99
C PHE A 540 20.65 -13.97 -48.88
#